data_AF-A0A497UMV7-F1
#
_entry.id   AF-A0A497UMV7-F1
#
_cell.length_a   1.000
_cell.length_b   1.000
_cell.length_c   1.000
_cell.angle_alpha   90.00
_cell.angle_beta   90.00
_cell.angle_gamma   90.00
#
_symmetry.space_group_name_H-M   'P 1'
#
loop_
_entity.id
_entity.type
_entity.pdbx_description
1 polymer ?
#
loop_
_entity_poly.entity_id
_entity_poly.type
_entity_poly.pdbx_seq_one_letter_code
_entity_poly.pdbx_strand_id
1 'polypeptide(L)'
;MLSAKRNTAIFFKILLIIGFGYFFWLMLKITLEYIPFNPEASFLMIKQTEAIERPEYLTFFYTHVYTSIFVLFSGFLAILRKDFGLKNFHRNMGKVYIFLILICAAPSGIYMGIFANGGILSKISFVILGFLWWFSTFKAYQLARQKKFKEHKQWMWRSFAFTLSAITLRMWKVIIVYLFHPNPMDVYQIIAWLGWTPNILIIEYLITKKHI
;
A
#
# COMPACT_ATOMS: atom_id res chain seq x y z
N MET A 1 14.46 -33.44 -11.64
CA MET A 1 14.05 -32.08 -12.08
C MET A 1 12.83 -31.50 -11.35
N LEU A 2 11.76 -32.26 -11.07
CA LEU A 2 10.57 -31.77 -10.33
C LEU A 2 10.86 -31.33 -8.89
N SER A 3 11.72 -32.07 -8.17
CA SER A 3 12.13 -31.72 -6.79
C SER A 3 12.91 -30.40 -6.71
N ALA A 4 13.84 -30.16 -7.66
CA ALA A 4 14.61 -28.92 -7.72
C ALA A 4 13.71 -27.69 -7.96
N LYS A 5 12.78 -27.75 -8.93
CA LYS A 5 11.81 -26.65 -9.18
C LYS A 5 10.91 -26.39 -7.97
N ARG A 6 10.51 -27.43 -7.22
CA ARG A 6 9.71 -27.29 -5.99
C ARG A 6 10.50 -26.59 -4.89
N ASN A 7 11.75 -26.99 -4.68
CA ASN A 7 12.61 -26.39 -3.66
C ASN A 7 12.93 -24.93 -3.98
N THR A 8 13.16 -24.58 -5.25
CA THR A 8 13.34 -23.19 -5.69
C THR A 8 12.09 -22.34 -5.42
N ALA A 9 10.89 -22.84 -5.74
CA ALA A 9 9.65 -22.11 -5.49
C ALA A 9 9.38 -21.89 -3.98
N ILE A 10 9.71 -22.87 -3.14
CA ILE A 10 9.62 -22.75 -1.68
C ILE A 10 10.62 -21.71 -1.17
N PHE A 11 11.87 -21.74 -1.66
CA PHE A 11 12.90 -20.78 -1.28
C PHE A 11 12.48 -19.33 -1.56
N PHE A 12 12.06 -19.01 -2.78
CA PHE A 12 11.59 -17.66 -3.13
C PHE A 12 10.40 -17.20 -2.31
N LYS A 13 9.52 -18.14 -1.95
CA LYS A 13 8.36 -17.86 -1.11
C LYS A 13 8.76 -17.55 0.33
N ILE A 14 9.69 -18.30 0.90
CA ILE A 14 10.23 -18.02 2.23
C ILE A 14 10.88 -16.63 2.23
N LEU A 15 11.68 -16.32 1.21
CA LEU A 15 12.29 -14.99 1.05
C LEU A 15 11.23 -13.88 0.97
N LEU A 16 10.15 -14.10 0.22
CA LEU A 16 9.03 -13.15 0.14
C LEU A 16 8.36 -12.94 1.52
N ILE A 17 8.13 -14.01 2.27
CA ILE A 17 7.51 -13.95 3.61
C ILE A 17 8.41 -13.21 4.60
N ILE A 18 9.70 -13.52 4.61
CA ILE A 18 10.69 -12.86 5.48
C ILE A 18 10.80 -11.38 5.10
N GLY A 19 10.94 -11.08 3.80
CA GLY A 19 11.03 -9.71 3.30
C GLY A 19 9.78 -8.90 3.64
N PHE A 20 8.60 -9.45 3.38
CA PHE A 20 7.35 -8.80 3.77
C PHE A 20 7.25 -8.60 5.29
N GLY A 21 7.58 -9.63 6.08
CA GLY A 21 7.56 -9.55 7.54
C GLY A 21 8.47 -8.43 8.08
N TYR A 22 9.67 -8.28 7.53
CA TYR A 22 10.59 -7.21 7.86
C TYR A 22 10.01 -5.82 7.55
N PHE A 23 9.55 -5.59 6.31
CA PHE A 23 9.00 -4.28 5.93
C PHE A 23 7.67 -3.98 6.64
N PHE A 24 6.83 -4.99 6.87
CA PHE A 24 5.62 -4.88 7.66
C PHE A 24 5.93 -4.46 9.10
N TRP A 25 6.95 -5.05 9.72
CA TRP A 25 7.42 -4.67 11.04
C TRP A 25 7.91 -3.23 11.10
N LEU A 26 8.66 -2.77 10.09
CA LEU A 26 9.07 -1.36 9.99
C LEU A 26 7.86 -0.43 9.85
N MET A 27 6.88 -0.79 9.03
CA MET A 27 5.63 -0.04 8.90
C MET A 27 4.86 0.02 10.21
N LEU A 28 4.80 -1.10 10.94
CA LEU A 28 4.14 -1.18 12.25
C LEU A 28 4.83 -0.25 13.27
N LYS A 29 6.17 -0.23 13.32
CA LYS A 29 6.90 0.71 14.19
C LYS A 29 6.51 2.16 13.93
N ILE A 30 6.45 2.57 12.67
CA ILE A 30 6.03 3.93 12.30
C ILE A 30 4.59 4.20 12.74
N THR A 31 3.69 3.23 12.58
CA THR A 31 2.30 3.36 13.06
C THR A 31 2.22 3.51 14.58
N LEU A 32 3.10 2.82 15.33
CA LEU A 32 3.12 2.88 16.79
C LEU A 32 3.64 4.22 17.35
N GLU A 33 4.43 4.98 16.59
CA GLU A 33 4.85 6.34 16.97
C GLU A 33 3.67 7.31 17.15
N TYR A 34 2.51 6.98 16.56
CA TYR A 34 1.28 7.77 16.66
C TYR A 34 0.37 7.31 17.83
N ILE A 35 0.90 6.54 18.78
CA ILE A 35 0.19 6.09 19.98
C ILE A 35 0.99 6.55 21.22
N PRO A 36 0.40 7.31 22.16
CA PRO A 36 -0.97 7.84 22.15
C PRO A 36 -1.16 8.95 21.10
N PHE A 37 -2.39 9.40 20.91
CA PHE A 37 -2.72 10.50 19.99
C PHE A 37 -1.95 11.77 20.35
N ASN A 38 -0.88 12.03 19.59
CA ASN A 38 -0.04 13.21 19.73
C ASN A 38 0.07 13.93 18.36
N PRO A 39 -0.51 15.15 18.22
CA PRO A 39 -0.37 15.97 17.01
C PRO A 39 1.05 16.45 16.71
N GLU A 40 2.00 16.28 17.63
CA GLU A 40 3.41 16.65 17.45
C GLU A 40 4.29 15.42 17.12
N ALA A 41 3.71 14.26 16.84
CA ALA A 41 4.47 13.05 16.53
C ALA A 41 4.99 13.05 15.08
N SER A 42 6.29 12.81 14.91
CA SER A 42 6.96 12.41 13.65
C SER A 42 6.52 13.23 12.42
N PHE A 43 5.71 12.66 11.52
CA PHE A 43 5.27 13.34 10.30
C PHE A 43 4.38 14.56 10.58
N LEU A 44 3.63 14.55 11.68
CA LEU A 44 2.75 15.67 12.02
C LEU A 44 3.53 16.93 12.41
N MET A 45 4.80 16.81 12.82
CA MET A 45 5.67 17.98 13.07
C MET A 45 5.85 18.87 11.83
N ILE A 46 5.87 18.27 10.65
CA ILE A 46 5.98 19.00 9.37
C ILE A 46 4.61 19.31 8.74
N LYS A 47 3.53 19.16 9.52
CA LYS A 47 2.13 19.34 9.15
C LYS A 47 1.31 20.12 10.19
N GLN A 48 1.99 20.95 11.00
CA GLN A 48 1.32 21.73 12.05
C GLN A 48 0.29 22.71 11.51
N THR A 49 0.53 23.33 10.35
CA THR A 49 -0.46 24.24 9.73
C THR A 49 -1.78 23.52 9.47
N GLU A 50 -1.75 22.35 8.82
CA GLU A 50 -2.96 21.58 8.58
C GLU A 50 -3.53 20.95 9.86
N ALA A 51 -2.68 20.51 10.79
CA ALA A 51 -3.15 19.93 12.05
C ALA A 51 -3.88 20.95 12.94
N ILE A 52 -3.48 22.22 12.91
CA ILE A 52 -4.07 23.30 13.71
C ILE A 52 -5.27 23.93 12.99
N GLU A 53 -5.11 24.28 11.70
CA GLU A 53 -6.16 24.97 10.95
C GLU A 53 -7.31 24.05 10.52
N ARG A 54 -7.07 22.74 10.46
CA ARG A 54 -8.03 21.74 9.97
C ARG A 54 -8.13 20.54 10.91
N PRO A 55 -8.96 20.62 11.95
CA PRO A 55 -9.15 19.52 12.90
C PRO A 55 -9.53 18.19 12.22
N GLU A 56 -10.23 18.25 11.08
CA GLU A 56 -10.61 17.07 10.30
C GLU A 56 -9.40 16.33 9.69
N TYR A 57 -8.27 17.03 9.44
CA TYR A 57 -7.06 16.43 8.89
C TYR A 57 -6.51 15.34 9.80
N LEU A 58 -6.54 15.54 11.12
CA LEU A 58 -6.11 14.54 12.10
C LEU A 58 -6.97 13.28 12.01
N THR A 59 -8.29 13.43 11.90
CA THR A 59 -9.21 12.28 11.74
C THR A 59 -8.87 11.46 10.51
N PHE A 60 -8.65 12.11 9.36
CA PHE A 60 -8.24 11.41 8.14
C PHE A 60 -6.84 10.79 8.28
N PHE A 61 -5.89 11.50 8.89
CA PHE A 61 -4.54 11.01 9.12
C PHE A 61 -4.52 9.73 9.96
N TYR A 62 -5.12 9.76 11.16
CA TYR A 62 -5.16 8.59 12.04
C TYR A 62 -5.97 7.44 11.42
N THR A 63 -7.09 7.75 10.74
CA THR A 63 -7.85 6.74 9.99
C THR A 63 -6.97 6.07 8.95
N HIS A 64 -6.21 6.85 8.16
CA HIS A 64 -5.32 6.30 7.14
C HIS A 64 -4.22 5.42 7.75
N VAL A 65 -3.47 5.94 8.73
CA VAL A 65 -2.32 5.27 9.32
C VAL A 65 -2.73 3.95 10.00
N TYR A 66 -3.80 3.96 10.80
CA TYR A 66 -4.25 2.76 11.50
C TYR A 66 -4.95 1.75 10.62
N THR A 67 -5.71 2.17 9.61
CA THR A 67 -6.35 1.19 8.72
C THR A 67 -5.37 0.59 7.71
N SER A 68 -4.36 1.36 7.27
CA SER A 68 -3.39 0.90 6.26
C SER A 68 -2.54 -0.27 6.74
N ILE A 69 -2.20 -0.37 8.03
CA ILE A 69 -1.45 -1.54 8.54
C ILE A 69 -2.28 -2.83 8.41
N PHE A 70 -3.58 -2.78 8.70
CA PHE A 70 -4.48 -3.92 8.54
C PHE A 70 -4.73 -4.24 7.06
N VAL A 71 -4.80 -3.24 6.20
CA VAL A 71 -4.89 -3.44 4.74
C VAL A 71 -3.65 -4.17 4.22
N LEU A 72 -2.45 -3.73 4.61
CA LEU A 72 -1.21 -4.37 4.20
C LEU A 72 -1.14 -5.83 4.67
N PHE A 73 -1.50 -6.09 5.93
CA PHE A 73 -1.53 -7.42 6.51
C PHE A 73 -2.56 -8.34 5.82
N SER A 74 -3.81 -7.90 5.72
CA SER A 74 -4.90 -8.69 5.11
C SER A 74 -4.67 -8.95 3.62
N GLY A 75 -4.09 -7.99 2.89
CA GLY A 75 -3.72 -8.14 1.49
C GLY A 75 -2.64 -9.20 1.28
N PHE A 76 -1.59 -9.18 2.11
CA PHE A 76 -0.53 -10.19 2.02
C PHE A 76 -1.00 -11.59 2.39
N LEU A 77 -1.81 -11.72 3.45
CA LEU A 77 -2.46 -12.98 3.81
C LEU A 77 -3.36 -13.51 2.68
N ALA A 78 -4.07 -12.61 1.98
CA ALA A 78 -4.90 -12.99 0.84
C ALA A 78 -4.08 -13.51 -0.36
N ILE A 79 -2.80 -13.14 -0.49
CA ILE A 79 -1.87 -13.66 -1.52
C ILE A 79 -1.32 -15.04 -1.13
N LEU A 80 -1.01 -15.26 0.15
CA LEU A 80 -0.58 -16.56 0.68
C LEU A 80 -1.70 -17.63 0.70
N ARG A 81 -2.86 -17.34 0.09
CA ARG A 81 -4.08 -18.18 -0.01
C ARG A 81 -3.86 -19.67 -0.29
N LYS A 82 -2.77 -20.05 -0.94
CA LYS A 82 -2.56 -21.41 -1.44
C LYS A 82 -2.13 -22.38 -0.33
N ASP A 83 -1.59 -21.89 0.78
CA ASP A 83 -1.00 -22.74 1.81
C ASP A 83 -1.95 -23.09 2.95
N PHE A 84 -2.90 -22.20 3.24
CA PHE A 84 -3.77 -22.38 4.38
C PHE A 84 -4.98 -23.29 4.11
N GLY A 85 -5.27 -23.65 2.85
CA GLY A 85 -6.40 -24.54 2.49
C GLY A 85 -7.81 -24.04 2.85
N LEU A 86 -7.91 -22.92 3.54
CA LEU A 86 -9.15 -22.39 4.12
C LEU A 86 -9.80 -21.38 3.16
N LYS A 87 -10.68 -21.88 2.28
CA LYS A 87 -11.49 -21.05 1.36
C LYS A 87 -12.22 -19.91 2.08
N ASN A 88 -12.66 -20.14 3.32
CA ASN A 88 -13.33 -19.14 4.15
C ASN A 88 -12.36 -18.05 4.64
N PHE A 89 -11.11 -18.41 4.94
CA PHE A 89 -10.08 -17.47 5.37
C PHE A 89 -9.77 -16.44 4.27
N HIS A 90 -9.52 -16.90 3.04
CA HIS A 90 -9.26 -15.99 1.92
C HIS A 90 -10.45 -15.04 1.66
N ARG A 91 -11.69 -15.56 1.73
CA ARG A 91 -12.89 -14.73 1.56
C ARG A 91 -13.03 -13.68 2.66
N ASN A 92 -12.78 -14.04 3.91
CA ASN A 92 -12.90 -13.10 5.02
C ASN A 92 -11.79 -12.05 4.99
N MET A 93 -10.53 -12.45 4.75
CA MET A 93 -9.42 -11.50 4.61
C MET A 93 -9.61 -10.57 3.40
N GLY A 94 -10.09 -11.10 2.28
CA GLY A 94 -10.40 -10.28 1.10
C GLY A 94 -11.53 -9.28 1.35
N LYS A 95 -12.56 -9.63 2.13
CA LYS A 95 -13.63 -8.70 2.52
C LYS A 95 -13.10 -7.59 3.42
N VAL A 96 -12.31 -7.93 4.44
CA VAL A 96 -11.68 -6.96 5.34
C VAL A 96 -10.79 -6.00 4.54
N TYR A 97 -9.93 -6.53 3.67
CA TYR A 97 -9.07 -5.76 2.79
C TYR A 97 -9.87 -4.76 1.92
N ILE A 98 -10.89 -5.24 1.21
CA ILE A 98 -11.72 -4.40 0.34
C ILE A 98 -12.46 -3.33 1.15
N PHE A 99 -13.06 -3.70 2.28
CA PHE A 99 -13.83 -2.78 3.13
C PHE A 99 -12.93 -1.66 3.66
N LEU A 100 -11.79 -2.01 4.25
CA LEU A 100 -10.86 -1.04 4.81
C LEU A 100 -10.34 -0.07 3.75
N ILE A 101 -10.04 -0.54 2.54
CA ILE A 101 -9.60 0.34 1.45
C ILE A 101 -10.72 1.28 1.01
N LEU A 102 -11.89 0.75 0.67
CA LEU A 102 -12.95 1.53 0.02
C LEU A 102 -13.58 2.57 0.95
N ILE A 103 -13.66 2.26 2.25
CA ILE A 103 -14.35 3.09 3.23
C ILE A 103 -13.38 3.97 4.01
N CYS A 104 -12.19 3.46 4.34
CA CYS A 104 -11.28 4.15 5.24
C CYS A 104 -10.00 4.62 4.53
N ALA A 105 -9.12 3.69 4.16
CA ALA A 105 -7.74 3.99 3.84
C ALA A 105 -7.56 4.80 2.54
N ALA A 106 -8.29 4.48 1.47
CA ALA A 106 -8.15 5.22 0.22
C ALA A 106 -8.84 6.60 0.27
N PRO A 107 -10.09 6.75 0.77
CA PRO A 107 -10.70 8.08 0.94
C PRO A 107 -9.87 9.01 1.82
N SER A 108 -9.38 8.52 2.97
CA SER A 108 -8.51 9.32 3.84
C SER A 108 -7.15 9.64 3.21
N GLY A 109 -6.57 8.69 2.47
CA GLY A 109 -5.33 8.89 1.72
C GLY A 109 -5.47 9.93 0.60
N ILE A 110 -6.60 9.95 -0.11
CA ILE A 110 -6.89 10.96 -1.14
C ILE A 110 -6.97 12.35 -0.50
N TYR A 111 -7.72 12.49 0.60
CA TYR A 111 -7.83 13.75 1.33
C TYR A 111 -6.45 14.24 1.79
N MET A 112 -5.65 13.37 2.42
CA MET A 112 -4.27 13.69 2.80
C MET A 112 -3.40 14.10 1.61
N GLY A 113 -3.61 13.48 0.44
CA GLY A 113 -2.90 13.77 -0.80
C GLY A 113 -3.13 15.20 -1.31
N ILE A 114 -4.32 15.77 -1.12
CA ILE A 114 -4.64 17.17 -1.49
C ILE A 114 -3.76 18.16 -0.71
N PHE A 115 -3.42 17.79 0.52
CA PHE A 115 -2.55 18.55 1.41
C PHE A 115 -1.15 17.94 1.49
N ALA A 116 -0.70 17.16 0.50
CA ALA A 116 0.65 16.63 0.52
C ALA A 116 1.71 17.76 0.46
N ASN A 117 2.87 17.51 1.06
CA ASN A 117 4.07 18.34 0.87
C ASN A 117 4.61 18.19 -0.57
N GLY A 118 5.67 18.90 -0.95
CA GLY A 118 6.30 18.70 -2.28
C GLY A 118 5.57 19.34 -3.44
N GLY A 119 4.83 20.42 -3.20
CA GLY A 119 4.18 21.21 -4.26
C GLY A 119 3.10 20.44 -5.02
N ILE A 120 2.69 21.02 -6.15
CA ILE A 120 1.53 20.53 -6.92
C ILE A 120 1.76 19.13 -7.52
N LEU A 121 2.99 18.82 -7.95
CA LEU A 121 3.31 17.52 -8.57
C LEU A 121 3.13 16.36 -7.58
N SER A 122 3.55 16.54 -6.34
CA SER A 122 3.37 15.52 -5.30
C SER A 122 1.90 15.31 -4.96
N LYS A 123 1.14 16.41 -4.82
CA LYS A 123 -0.31 16.36 -4.57
C LYS A 123 -1.04 15.58 -5.66
N ILE A 124 -0.76 15.89 -6.93
CA ILE A 124 -1.31 15.18 -8.08
C ILE A 124 -0.99 13.69 -8.00
N SER A 125 0.28 13.33 -7.72
CA SER A 125 0.67 11.93 -7.62
C SER A 125 -0.10 11.16 -6.55
N PHE A 126 -0.20 11.71 -5.33
CA PHE A 126 -0.90 11.04 -4.23
C PHE A 126 -2.41 10.93 -4.46
N VAL A 127 -3.03 11.95 -5.05
CA VAL A 127 -4.46 11.91 -5.40
C VAL A 127 -4.72 10.88 -6.49
N ILE A 128 -3.88 10.83 -7.54
CA ILE A 128 -3.98 9.79 -8.60
C ILE A 128 -3.81 8.40 -7.99
N LEU A 129 -2.78 8.20 -7.17
CA LEU A 129 -2.54 6.94 -6.48
C LEU A 129 -3.76 6.51 -5.66
N GLY A 130 -4.29 7.40 -4.83
CA GLY A 130 -5.47 7.12 -4.00
C GLY A 130 -6.70 6.76 -4.84
N PHE A 131 -6.95 7.50 -5.93
CA PHE A 131 -8.08 7.22 -6.83
C PHE A 131 -7.91 5.88 -7.56
N LEU A 132 -6.73 5.59 -8.12
CA LEU A 132 -6.45 4.32 -8.79
C LEU A 132 -6.51 3.14 -7.80
N TRP A 133 -6.06 3.33 -6.57
CA TRP A 133 -6.16 2.34 -5.51
C TRP A 133 -7.61 2.04 -5.14
N TRP A 134 -8.43 3.07 -4.96
CA TRP A 134 -9.87 2.91 -4.70
C TRP A 134 -10.57 2.24 -5.88
N PHE A 135 -10.37 2.77 -7.09
CA PHE A 135 -11.00 2.27 -8.31
C PHE A 135 -10.66 0.82 -8.61
N SER A 136 -9.39 0.45 -8.52
CA SER A 136 -8.95 -0.94 -8.75
C SER A 136 -9.58 -1.90 -7.75
N THR A 137 -9.70 -1.49 -6.49
CA THR A 137 -10.34 -2.28 -5.43
C THR A 137 -11.85 -2.39 -5.65
N PHE A 138 -12.51 -1.31 -6.06
CA PHE A 138 -13.94 -1.31 -6.36
C PHE A 138 -14.26 -2.21 -7.56
N LYS A 139 -13.46 -2.11 -8.64
CA LYS A 139 -13.57 -3.02 -9.79
C LYS A 139 -13.38 -4.48 -9.38
N ALA A 140 -12.39 -4.77 -8.54
CA ALA A 140 -12.19 -6.12 -8.03
C ALA A 140 -13.42 -6.62 -7.26
N TYR A 141 -14.00 -5.80 -6.38
CA TYR A 141 -15.23 -6.13 -5.67
C TYR A 141 -16.41 -6.40 -6.62
N GLN A 142 -16.65 -5.52 -7.59
CA GLN A 142 -17.73 -5.66 -8.56
C GLN A 142 -17.62 -6.98 -9.34
N LEU A 143 -16.41 -7.33 -9.80
CA LEU A 143 -16.17 -8.57 -10.54
C LEU A 143 -16.34 -9.82 -9.66
N ALA A 144 -15.97 -9.76 -8.38
CA ALA A 144 -16.24 -10.83 -7.43
C ALA A 144 -17.74 -11.07 -7.25
N ARG A 145 -18.55 -9.99 -7.16
CA ARG A 145 -20.02 -10.08 -7.09
C ARG A 145 -20.62 -10.69 -8.35
N GLN A 146 -20.05 -10.39 -9.52
CA GLN A 146 -20.43 -10.97 -10.80
C GLN A 146 -19.88 -12.39 -11.02
N LYS A 147 -19.18 -12.99 -10.03
CA LYS A 147 -18.53 -14.30 -10.13
C LYS A 147 -17.46 -14.39 -11.25
N LYS A 148 -16.97 -13.24 -11.74
CA LYS A 148 -15.89 -13.13 -12.74
C LYS A 148 -14.52 -13.19 -12.04
N PHE A 149 -14.17 -14.37 -11.52
CA PHE A 149 -13.03 -14.54 -10.61
C PHE A 149 -11.66 -14.36 -11.27
N LYS A 150 -11.55 -14.59 -12.59
CA LYS A 150 -10.30 -14.42 -13.33
C LYS A 150 -9.91 -12.93 -13.40
N GLU A 151 -10.86 -12.10 -13.81
CA GLU A 151 -10.72 -10.66 -13.89
C GLU A 151 -10.61 -10.03 -12.50
N HIS A 152 -11.41 -10.50 -11.53
CA HIS A 152 -11.28 -10.10 -10.13
C HIS A 152 -9.84 -10.24 -9.63
N LYS A 153 -9.19 -11.40 -9.90
CA LYS A 153 -7.81 -11.65 -9.47
C LYS A 153 -6.83 -10.63 -10.06
N GLN A 154 -6.99 -10.27 -11.34
CA GLN A 154 -6.14 -9.28 -11.99
C GLN A 154 -6.32 -7.88 -11.36
N TRP A 155 -7.56 -7.48 -11.07
CA TRP A 155 -7.84 -6.22 -10.38
C TRP A 155 -7.38 -6.20 -8.92
N MET A 156 -7.44 -7.34 -8.23
CA MET A 156 -6.86 -7.47 -6.89
C MET A 156 -5.34 -7.30 -6.90
N TRP A 157 -4.64 -7.81 -7.92
CA TRP A 157 -3.19 -7.59 -8.06
C TRP A 157 -2.85 -6.12 -8.27
N ARG A 158 -3.62 -5.39 -9.08
CA ARG A 158 -3.46 -3.94 -9.24
C ARG A 158 -3.66 -3.20 -7.93
N SER A 159 -4.76 -3.49 -7.22
CA SER A 159 -5.05 -2.94 -5.90
C SER A 159 -3.92 -3.23 -4.90
N PHE A 160 -3.37 -4.43 -4.91
CA PHE A 160 -2.26 -4.79 -4.02
C PHE A 160 -0.95 -4.09 -4.40
N ALA A 161 -0.68 -3.87 -5.69
CA ALA A 161 0.46 -3.07 -6.15
C ALA A 161 0.42 -1.64 -5.58
N PHE A 162 -0.76 -1.03 -5.59
CA PHE A 162 -0.96 0.29 -4.98
C PHE A 162 -0.86 0.25 -3.46
N THR A 163 -1.33 -0.82 -2.80
CA THR A 163 -1.15 -1.01 -1.35
C THR A 163 0.34 -1.07 -0.96
N LEU A 164 1.17 -1.75 -1.76
CA LEU A 164 2.61 -1.83 -1.54
C LEU A 164 3.35 -0.51 -1.73
N SER A 165 2.70 0.53 -2.27
CA SER A 165 3.34 1.82 -2.52
C SER A 165 3.90 2.47 -1.25
N ALA A 166 3.26 2.24 -0.09
CA ALA A 166 3.75 2.74 1.19
C ALA A 166 5.13 2.18 1.57
N ILE A 167 5.42 0.92 1.19
CA ILE A 167 6.72 0.28 1.39
C ILE A 167 7.70 0.80 0.34
N THR A 168 7.32 0.74 -0.95
CA THR A 168 8.18 1.14 -2.06
C THR A 168 8.64 2.60 -1.94
N LEU A 169 7.74 3.51 -1.56
CA LEU A 169 8.06 4.92 -1.32
C LEU A 169 9.12 5.10 -0.24
N ARG A 170 9.00 4.36 0.88
CA ARG A 170 9.98 4.43 1.99
C ARG A 170 11.32 3.83 1.60
N MET A 171 11.32 2.72 0.85
CA MET A 171 12.54 2.13 0.30
C MET A 171 13.28 3.15 -0.59
N TRP A 172 12.57 3.80 -1.52
CA TRP A 172 13.18 4.83 -2.36
C TRP A 172 13.69 6.03 -1.56
N LYS A 173 12.96 6.47 -0.53
CA LYS A 173 13.43 7.53 0.36
C LYS A 173 14.78 7.18 0.97
N VAL A 174 14.93 5.99 1.54
CA VAL A 174 16.20 5.55 2.17
C VAL A 174 17.32 5.48 1.14
N ILE A 175 17.06 4.84 -0.02
CA ILE A 175 18.06 4.67 -1.09
C ILE A 175 18.54 6.03 -1.60
N ILE A 176 17.62 6.94 -1.94
CA ILE A 176 17.97 8.23 -2.55
C ILE A 176 18.70 9.13 -1.56
N VAL A 177 18.22 9.21 -0.32
CA VAL A 177 18.87 10.02 0.72
C VAL A 177 20.27 9.51 1.01
N TYR A 178 20.46 8.19 1.13
CA TYR A 178 21.75 7.59 1.43
C TYR A 178 22.77 7.75 0.30
N LEU A 179 22.34 7.69 -0.97
CA LEU A 179 23.26 7.75 -2.11
C LEU A 179 23.57 9.18 -2.56
N PHE A 180 22.57 10.07 -2.53
CA PHE A 180 22.67 11.37 -3.20
C PHE A 180 22.55 12.57 -2.25
N HIS A 181 22.08 12.36 -1.03
CA HIS A 181 21.88 13.42 -0.02
C HIS A 181 21.17 14.70 -0.55
N PRO A 182 20.11 14.59 -1.37
CA PRO A 182 19.48 15.76 -1.96
C PRO A 182 18.57 16.45 -0.92
N ASN A 183 18.04 17.63 -1.27
CA ASN A 183 17.14 18.34 -0.39
C ASN A 183 15.87 17.50 -0.09
N PRO A 184 15.35 17.51 1.14
CA PRO A 184 14.20 16.68 1.53
C PRO A 184 12.96 16.85 0.63
N MET A 185 12.72 18.07 0.14
CA MET A 185 11.57 18.38 -0.70
C MET A 185 11.69 17.79 -2.12
N ASP A 186 12.91 17.75 -2.66
CA ASP A 186 13.20 17.15 -3.96
C ASP A 186 13.01 15.64 -3.89
N VAL A 187 13.50 15.01 -2.81
CA VAL A 187 13.22 13.58 -2.53
C VAL A 187 11.73 13.35 -2.48
N TYR A 188 10.97 14.16 -1.75
CA TYR A 188 9.53 13.99 -1.58
C TYR A 188 8.79 13.98 -2.92
N GLN A 189 9.14 14.88 -3.84
CA GLN A 189 8.56 14.95 -5.18
C GLN A 189 8.87 13.69 -6.01
N ILE A 190 10.12 13.22 -5.97
CA ILE A 190 10.57 12.04 -6.70
C ILE A 190 9.87 10.78 -6.17
N ILE A 191 9.90 10.57 -4.85
CA ILE A 191 9.34 9.37 -4.23
C ILE A 191 7.81 9.33 -4.30
N ALA A 192 7.14 10.49 -4.42
CA ALA A 192 5.70 10.53 -4.63
C ALA A 192 5.28 9.76 -5.90
N TRP A 193 6.11 9.75 -6.95
CA TRP A 193 5.87 8.99 -8.18
C TRP A 193 6.51 7.60 -8.15
N LEU A 194 7.78 7.51 -7.74
CA LEU A 194 8.50 6.23 -7.67
C LEU A 194 7.89 5.26 -6.65
N GLY A 195 7.12 5.78 -5.69
CA GLY A 195 6.43 4.98 -4.70
C GLY A 195 5.42 4.00 -5.29
N TRP A 196 4.81 4.27 -6.45
CA TRP A 196 3.74 3.42 -6.98
C TRP A 196 3.88 3.07 -8.45
N THR A 197 4.51 3.92 -9.26
CA THR A 197 4.68 3.67 -10.70
C THR A 197 5.40 2.35 -11.01
N PRO A 198 6.54 2.01 -10.36
CA PRO A 198 7.21 0.73 -10.60
C PRO A 198 6.32 -0.47 -10.23
N ASN A 199 5.55 -0.36 -9.15
CA ASN A 199 4.69 -1.44 -8.67
C ASN A 199 3.61 -1.78 -9.72
N ILE A 200 2.92 -0.77 -10.24
CA ILE A 200 1.87 -1.00 -11.24
C ILE A 200 2.45 -1.47 -12.57
N LEU A 201 3.59 -0.93 -13.02
CA LEU A 201 4.27 -1.38 -14.24
C LEU A 201 4.64 -2.88 -14.17
N ILE A 202 5.18 -3.32 -13.04
CA ILE A 202 5.49 -4.74 -12.81
C ILE A 202 4.22 -5.59 -12.88
N ILE A 203 3.14 -5.17 -12.21
CA ILE A 203 1.89 -5.94 -12.22
C ILE A 203 1.25 -6.00 -13.61
N GLU A 204 1.22 -4.91 -14.36
CA GLU A 204 0.70 -4.91 -15.73
C GLU A 204 1.53 -5.80 -16.65
N TYR A 205 2.86 -5.78 -16.50
CA TYR A 205 3.75 -6.68 -17.24
C TYR A 205 3.43 -8.15 -16.94
N LEU A 206 3.30 -8.51 -15.66
CA LEU A 206 2.99 -9.88 -15.24
C LEU A 206 1.61 -10.34 -15.72
N ILE A 207 0.61 -9.45 -15.72
CA ILE A 207 -0.74 -9.73 -16.25
C ILE A 207 -0.68 -9.93 -17.76
N THR A 208 0.01 -9.05 -18.49
CA THR A 208 0.11 -9.10 -19.96
C THR A 208 0.82 -10.36 -20.44
N LYS A 209 1.87 -10.78 -19.72
CA LYS A 209 2.60 -12.03 -20.00
C LYS A 209 1.91 -13.29 -19.43
N LYS A 210 0.73 -13.15 -18.82
CA LYS A 210 -0.06 -14.26 -18.23
C LYS A 210 0.71 -15.05 -17.15
N HIS A 211 1.62 -14.39 -16.43
CA HIS A 211 2.32 -14.99 -15.30
C HIS A 211 1.45 -15.05 -14.03
N ILE A 212 0.40 -14.22 -13.94
CA ILE A 212 -0.55 -14.16 -12.82
C ILE A 212 -2.01 -14.09 -13.25
#